data_AF-A0A915C874-F1
#
_entry.id   AF-A0A915C874-F1
#
_cell.length_a   1.000
_cell.length_b   1.000
_cell.length_c   1.000
_cell.angle_alpha   90.00
_cell.angle_beta   90.00
_cell.angle_gamma   90.00
#
_symmetry.space_group_name_H-M   'P 1'
#
loop_
_entity.id
_entity.type
_entity.pdbx_description
1 polymer ?
#
loop_
_entity_poly.entity_id
_entity_poly.type
_entity_poly.pdbx_seq_one_letter_code
_entity_poly.pdbx_strand_id
1 'polypeptide(L)'
;MIAEVGRRAEGLQSIRLPHQSAKRHCLRVVRIRRGRCCPHLTIMLAHGGIAERHNERRMLARIIAFFAGGEHWTRHHLLVFLLTFFSYASLHASRKTLSTVKSSLIDKWTDNGTHGVAPLFPDAESAESFLALLDGGFLASYAFVFVFGTMTEWLHFYSKVFYATVWITGGVFQSVAWPTEICIMGNWFGHNSRGAVLGLWSSCASVGNILGTLISSRAVELG
;
A
#
# COMPACT_ATOMS: atom_id res chain seq x y z
N MET A 1 -20.58 -36.92 -23.92
CA MET A 1 -19.67 -35.76 -24.07
C MET A 1 -18.80 -35.57 -22.82
N ILE A 2 -18.18 -36.66 -22.34
CA ILE A 2 -17.04 -36.68 -21.40
C ILE A 2 -16.33 -38.00 -21.75
N ALA A 3 -15.44 -37.99 -22.75
CA ALA A 3 -14.47 -39.04 -23.10
C ALA A 3 -13.86 -38.78 -24.49
N GLU A 4 -13.16 -37.67 -24.71
CA GLU A 4 -12.31 -37.52 -25.90
C GLU A 4 -11.13 -36.57 -25.63
N VAL A 5 -10.42 -36.80 -24.54
CA VAL A 5 -9.15 -36.10 -24.19
C VAL A 5 -8.00 -37.11 -23.98
N GLY A 6 -8.19 -38.36 -24.38
CA GLY A 6 -7.27 -39.47 -24.08
C GLY A 6 -6.40 -39.98 -25.24
N ARG A 7 -6.26 -39.26 -26.37
CA ARG A 7 -5.63 -39.84 -27.58
C ARG A 7 -4.62 -38.97 -28.34
N ARG A 8 -3.97 -38.01 -27.68
CA ARG A 8 -2.83 -37.27 -28.26
C ARG A 8 -1.60 -37.32 -27.36
N ALA A 9 -1.26 -38.51 -26.90
CA ALA A 9 -0.12 -38.75 -26.02
C ALA A 9 0.89 -39.76 -26.58
N GLU A 10 0.95 -40.01 -27.89
CA GLU A 10 2.01 -40.83 -28.49
C GLU A 10 2.37 -40.31 -29.88
N GLY A 11 3.58 -39.75 -30.03
CA GLY A 11 4.11 -39.33 -31.33
C GLY A 11 4.70 -37.92 -31.38
N LEU A 12 5.63 -37.58 -30.48
CA LEU A 12 6.67 -36.55 -30.70
C LEU A 12 7.77 -36.71 -29.65
N GLN A 13 8.53 -37.81 -29.79
CA GLN A 13 9.86 -37.91 -29.22
C GLN A 13 10.81 -36.94 -29.94
N SER A 14 11.75 -36.38 -29.17
CA SER A 14 12.95 -35.65 -29.62
C SER A 14 12.83 -34.13 -29.86
N ILE A 15 12.56 -33.35 -28.81
CA ILE A 15 13.22 -32.05 -28.62
C ILE A 15 13.83 -32.01 -27.20
N ARG A 16 15.13 -32.22 -27.14
CA ARG A 16 15.94 -32.27 -25.93
C ARG A 16 16.31 -30.83 -25.53
N LEU A 17 15.57 -30.22 -24.61
CA LEU A 17 15.93 -28.92 -24.03
C LEU A 17 17.17 -29.05 -23.13
N PRO A 18 18.27 -28.30 -23.36
CA PRO A 18 19.51 -28.44 -22.60
C PRO A 18 19.46 -27.56 -21.34
N HIS A 19 18.69 -27.94 -20.31
CA HIS A 19 18.59 -27.15 -19.07
C HIS A 19 18.90 -27.93 -17.78
N GLN A 20 19.80 -28.91 -17.84
CA GLN A 20 20.31 -29.61 -16.64
C GLN A 20 21.83 -29.87 -16.66
N SER A 21 22.55 -29.44 -17.71
CA SER A 21 24.01 -29.67 -17.83
C SER A 21 24.86 -28.57 -17.16
N ALA A 22 24.35 -27.33 -17.05
CA ALA A 22 25.14 -26.21 -16.55
C ALA A 22 25.48 -26.30 -15.03
N LYS A 23 24.58 -26.86 -14.21
CA LYS A 23 24.83 -26.97 -12.75
C LYS A 23 25.81 -28.08 -12.38
N ARG A 24 25.94 -29.15 -13.18
CA ARG A 24 26.92 -30.22 -12.91
C ARG A 24 28.34 -29.85 -13.38
N HIS A 25 28.47 -28.92 -14.32
CA HIS A 25 29.79 -28.44 -14.75
C HIS A 25 30.41 -27.46 -13.75
N CYS A 26 29.59 -26.65 -13.06
CA CYS A 26 30.08 -25.73 -12.03
C CYS A 26 30.55 -26.45 -10.74
N LEU A 27 29.93 -27.59 -10.38
CA LEU A 27 30.32 -28.36 -9.20
C LEU A 27 31.54 -29.28 -9.42
N ARG A 28 31.94 -29.54 -10.66
CA ARG A 28 33.11 -30.40 -10.96
C ARG A 28 34.45 -29.65 -10.96
N VAL A 29 34.43 -28.31 -10.84
CA VAL A 29 35.63 -27.46 -10.75
C VAL A 29 35.98 -27.07 -9.30
N VAL A 30 35.22 -27.52 -8.30
CA VAL A 30 35.61 -27.40 -6.87
C VAL A 30 36.32 -28.67 -6.42
N ARG A 31 37.41 -29.01 -7.10
CA ARG A 31 38.40 -29.97 -6.57
C ARG A 31 39.80 -29.56 -6.99
N ILE A 32 40.21 -28.36 -6.59
CA ILE A 32 41.62 -27.95 -6.65
C ILE A 32 42.09 -27.60 -5.24
N ARG A 33 42.93 -28.51 -4.74
CA ARG A 33 44.01 -28.36 -3.75
C ARG A 33 43.91 -27.19 -2.75
N ARG A 34 43.76 -27.56 -1.48
CA ARG A 34 44.28 -26.79 -0.34
C ARG A 34 45.72 -26.37 -0.65
N GLY A 35 46.01 -25.07 -0.56
CA GLY A 35 47.37 -24.54 -0.59
C GLY A 35 47.73 -23.78 -1.88
N ARG A 36 47.15 -22.59 -2.04
CA ARG A 36 47.75 -21.37 -2.64
C ARG A 36 46.65 -20.31 -2.63
N CYS A 37 46.83 -19.23 -1.86
CA CYS A 37 45.99 -18.05 -2.00
C CYS A 37 46.13 -17.55 -3.44
N CYS A 38 45.14 -17.82 -4.29
CA CYS A 38 45.11 -17.30 -5.64
C CYS A 38 44.54 -15.87 -5.57
N PRO A 39 45.36 -14.81 -5.70
CA PRO A 39 44.85 -13.43 -5.76
C PRO A 39 43.85 -13.22 -6.91
N HIS A 40 43.93 -14.07 -7.94
CA HIS A 40 43.05 -14.06 -9.11
C HIS A 40 41.59 -14.44 -8.80
N LEU A 41 41.33 -15.28 -7.79
CA LEU A 41 39.96 -15.67 -7.43
C LEU A 41 39.25 -14.56 -6.64
N THR A 42 39.99 -13.86 -5.77
CA THR A 42 39.50 -12.68 -5.05
C THR A 42 39.17 -11.53 -6.03
N ILE A 43 40.00 -11.32 -7.06
CA ILE A 43 39.75 -10.31 -8.10
C ILE A 43 38.48 -10.62 -8.90
N MET A 44 38.24 -11.89 -9.26
CA MET A 44 37.01 -12.27 -9.98
C MET A 44 35.74 -12.11 -9.12
N LEU A 45 35.78 -12.46 -7.83
CA LEU A 45 34.64 -12.26 -6.92
C LEU A 45 34.38 -10.76 -6.67
N ALA A 46 35.44 -9.95 -6.53
CA ALA A 46 35.33 -8.50 -6.42
C ALA A 46 34.74 -7.87 -7.70
N HIS A 47 35.20 -8.30 -8.89
CA HIS A 47 34.64 -7.86 -10.17
C HIS A 47 33.19 -8.31 -10.37
N GLY A 48 32.84 -9.53 -9.95
CA GLY A 48 31.46 -10.03 -9.95
C GLY A 48 30.54 -9.14 -9.12
N GLY A 49 30.95 -8.83 -7.88
CA GLY A 49 30.19 -7.93 -7.00
C GLY A 49 30.11 -6.47 -7.51
N ILE A 50 31.14 -5.99 -8.23
CA ILE A 50 31.09 -4.66 -8.87
C ILE A 50 30.13 -4.65 -10.07
N ALA A 51 30.18 -5.70 -10.91
CA ALA A 51 29.30 -5.83 -12.06
C ALA A 51 27.82 -5.98 -11.65
N GLU A 52 27.56 -6.73 -10.58
CA GLU A 52 26.22 -6.91 -10.01
C GLU A 52 25.68 -5.61 -9.42
N ARG A 53 26.46 -4.90 -8.59
CA ARG A 53 26.08 -3.57 -8.09
C ARG A 53 25.88 -2.55 -9.21
N HIS A 54 26.66 -2.63 -10.29
CA HIS A 54 26.49 -1.76 -11.45
C HIS A 54 25.20 -2.10 -12.22
N ASN A 55 24.85 -3.38 -12.33
CA ASN A 55 23.60 -3.82 -12.95
C ASN A 55 22.38 -3.40 -12.11
N GLU A 56 22.45 -3.52 -10.79
CA GLU A 56 21.43 -3.04 -9.85
C GLU A 56 21.22 -1.53 -10.00
N ARG A 57 22.30 -0.73 -9.97
CA ARG A 57 22.19 0.74 -10.17
C ARG A 57 21.54 1.10 -11.50
N ARG A 58 21.87 0.38 -12.57
CA ARG A 58 21.24 0.58 -13.90
C ARG A 58 19.77 0.17 -13.90
N MET A 59 19.41 -0.93 -13.26
CA MET A 59 18.02 -1.35 -13.10
C MET A 59 17.23 -0.30 -12.31
N LEU A 60 17.77 0.16 -11.18
CA LEU A 60 17.17 1.22 -10.35
C LEU A 60 17.01 2.52 -11.14
N ALA A 61 18.01 2.94 -11.90
CA ALA A 61 17.93 4.14 -12.74
C ALA A 61 16.80 4.04 -13.79
N ARG A 62 16.61 2.86 -14.40
CA ARG A 62 15.52 2.63 -15.37
C ARG A 62 14.15 2.64 -14.72
N ILE A 63 14.03 2.08 -13.51
CA ILE A 63 12.80 2.10 -12.72
C ILE A 63 12.46 3.55 -12.34
N ILE A 64 13.43 4.29 -11.81
CA ILE A 64 13.24 5.70 -11.45
C ILE A 64 12.84 6.53 -12.67
N ALA A 65 13.51 6.34 -13.82
CA ALA A 65 13.17 7.03 -15.06
C ALA A 65 11.75 6.71 -15.55
N PHE A 66 11.30 5.48 -15.36
CA PHE A 66 9.92 5.06 -15.66
C PHE A 66 8.91 5.77 -14.76
N PHE A 67 9.13 5.80 -13.44
CA PHE A 67 8.23 6.48 -12.49
C PHE A 67 8.24 8.01 -12.64
N ALA A 68 9.40 8.58 -12.93
CA ALA A 68 9.57 10.01 -13.12
C ALA A 68 9.05 10.49 -14.49
N GLY A 69 8.75 9.59 -15.43
CA GLY A 69 8.23 9.96 -16.76
C GLY A 69 9.14 10.93 -17.54
N GLY A 70 10.44 10.92 -17.24
CA GLY A 70 11.41 11.89 -17.77
C GLY A 70 11.34 13.29 -17.17
N GLU A 71 10.52 13.53 -16.14
CA GLU A 71 10.41 14.82 -15.45
C GLU A 71 11.52 15.01 -14.42
N HIS A 72 11.98 16.25 -14.28
CA HIS A 72 13.03 16.61 -13.33
C HIS A 72 12.42 16.99 -11.97
N TRP A 73 12.47 16.06 -11.01
CA TRP A 73 11.90 16.28 -9.68
C TRP A 73 12.86 17.01 -8.75
N THR A 74 12.32 17.98 -8.01
CA THR A 74 13.04 18.67 -6.94
C THR A 74 12.76 18.04 -5.58
N ARG A 75 13.54 18.39 -4.56
CA ARG A 75 13.30 17.96 -3.16
C ARG A 75 11.87 18.25 -2.69
N HIS A 76 11.26 19.34 -3.16
CA HIS A 76 9.89 19.71 -2.82
C HIS A 76 8.85 18.69 -3.31
N HIS A 77 9.03 18.10 -4.50
CA HIS A 77 8.13 17.07 -5.01
C HIS A 77 8.13 15.84 -4.10
N LEU A 78 9.33 15.41 -3.67
CA LEU A 78 9.48 14.31 -2.72
C LEU A 78 8.84 14.64 -1.36
N LEU A 79 9.03 15.87 -0.86
CA LEU A 79 8.43 16.29 0.41
C LEU A 79 6.90 16.33 0.35
N VAL A 80 6.32 16.90 -0.71
CA VAL A 80 4.86 16.94 -0.91
C VAL A 80 4.30 15.53 -1.04
N PHE A 81 5.01 14.66 -1.77
CA PHE A 81 4.67 13.25 -1.88
C PHE A 81 4.63 12.57 -0.51
N LEU A 82 5.73 12.63 0.24
CA LEU A 82 5.83 11.95 1.53
C LEU A 82 4.84 12.52 2.55
N LEU A 83 4.67 13.84 2.59
CA LEU A 83 3.77 14.51 3.54
C LEU A 83 2.33 14.05 3.37
N THR A 84 1.80 14.11 2.14
CA THR A 84 0.43 13.66 1.84
C THR A 84 0.31 12.13 1.94
N PHE A 85 1.33 11.37 1.52
CA PHE A 85 1.34 9.91 1.63
C PHE A 85 1.20 9.47 3.09
N PHE A 86 2.02 10.02 3.98
CA PHE A 86 1.98 9.68 5.39
C PHE A 86 0.77 10.27 6.11
N SER A 87 0.31 11.47 5.72
CA SER A 87 -0.93 12.03 6.27
C SER A 87 -2.13 11.10 5.99
N TYR A 88 -2.29 10.66 4.74
CA TYR A 88 -3.37 9.75 4.38
C TYR A 88 -3.19 8.33 4.96
N ALA A 89 -1.95 7.82 5.00
CA ALA A 89 -1.65 6.56 5.68
C ALA A 89 -2.00 6.62 7.19
N SER A 90 -1.68 7.72 7.86
CA SER A 90 -2.05 7.94 9.27
C SER A 90 -3.56 7.98 9.46
N LEU A 91 -4.31 8.63 8.57
CA LEU A 91 -5.78 8.62 8.60
C LEU A 91 -6.33 7.18 8.53
N HIS A 92 -5.80 6.37 7.63
CA HIS A 92 -6.17 4.94 7.51
C HIS A 92 -5.75 4.13 8.74
N ALA A 93 -4.57 4.38 9.29
CA ALA A 93 -4.11 3.73 10.52
C ALA A 93 -5.03 4.05 11.70
N SER A 94 -5.36 5.33 11.92
CA SER A 94 -6.24 5.79 13.00
C SER A 94 -7.62 5.16 12.92
N ARG A 95 -8.21 5.07 11.73
CA ARG A 95 -9.51 4.40 11.53
C ARG A 95 -9.47 2.94 11.99
N LYS A 96 -8.40 2.22 11.65
CA LYS A 96 -8.26 0.80 11.98
C LYS A 96 -7.89 0.56 13.44
N THR A 97 -7.19 1.50 14.08
CA THR A 97 -6.86 1.40 15.50
C THR A 97 -8.10 1.62 16.37
N LEU A 98 -8.94 2.59 16.02
CA LEU A 98 -10.13 2.96 16.79
C LEU A 98 -11.10 1.79 16.98
N SER A 99 -11.26 0.92 15.97
CA SER A 99 -12.13 -0.26 16.09
C SER A 99 -11.63 -1.29 17.12
N THR A 100 -10.34 -1.30 17.44
CA THR A 100 -9.73 -2.27 18.36
C THR A 100 -9.64 -1.74 19.79
N VAL A 101 -9.33 -0.46 19.96
CA VAL A 101 -9.09 0.14 21.28
C VAL A 101 -10.29 0.88 21.85
N LYS A 102 -11.46 0.81 21.19
CA LYS A 102 -12.69 1.57 21.55
C LYS A 102 -13.02 1.47 23.03
N SER A 103 -13.06 0.26 23.58
CA SER A 103 -13.39 -0.02 24.98
C SER A 103 -12.35 0.55 25.94
N SER A 104 -11.05 0.31 25.69
CA SER A 104 -9.95 0.84 26.50
C SER A 104 -9.85 2.37 26.42
N LEU A 105 -10.24 2.96 25.30
CA LEU A 105 -10.20 4.41 25.07
C LEU A 105 -11.32 5.12 25.84
N ILE A 106 -12.53 4.56 25.86
CA ILE A 106 -13.65 5.07 26.67
C ILE A 106 -13.25 5.07 28.14
N ASP A 107 -12.72 3.94 28.63
CA ASP A 107 -12.26 3.81 30.02
C ASP A 107 -11.23 4.90 30.40
N LYS A 108 -10.24 5.15 29.53
CA LYS A 108 -9.25 6.22 29.73
C LYS A 108 -9.81 7.64 29.59
N TRP A 109 -10.80 7.87 28.75
CA TRP A 109 -11.40 9.18 28.55
C TRP A 109 -12.37 9.58 29.67
N THR A 110 -12.90 8.61 30.40
CA THR A 110 -13.83 8.81 31.52
C THR A 110 -13.19 8.56 32.88
N ASP A 111 -11.92 8.14 32.93
CA ASP A 111 -11.21 7.89 34.19
C ASP A 111 -11.16 9.17 35.03
N ASN A 112 -11.84 9.15 36.17
CA ASN A 112 -11.78 10.19 37.19
C ASN A 112 -10.48 10.05 38.01
N GLY A 113 -9.36 10.22 37.31
CA GLY A 113 -8.08 10.65 37.86
C GLY A 113 -7.25 9.60 38.59
N THR A 114 -6.23 9.08 37.88
CA THR A 114 -4.97 8.60 38.49
C THR A 114 -3.77 9.53 38.23
N HIS A 115 -3.86 10.51 37.31
CA HIS A 115 -2.74 11.35 36.87
C HIS A 115 -2.96 12.88 36.90
N GLY A 116 -4.02 13.37 37.55
CA GLY A 116 -4.26 14.82 37.75
C GLY A 116 -4.79 15.58 36.52
N VAL A 117 -5.28 14.88 35.50
CA VAL A 117 -5.98 15.45 34.34
C VAL A 117 -7.47 15.16 34.47
N ALA A 118 -8.32 16.17 34.24
CA ALA A 118 -9.77 15.99 34.22
C ALA A 118 -10.18 15.08 33.04
N PRO A 119 -11.24 14.26 33.20
CA PRO A 119 -11.70 13.37 32.14
C PRO A 119 -12.14 14.16 30.90
N LEU A 120 -11.91 13.60 29.71
CA LEU A 120 -12.26 14.22 28.43
C LEU A 120 -13.77 14.25 28.20
N PHE A 121 -14.47 13.24 28.73
CA PHE A 121 -15.93 13.15 28.71
C PHE A 121 -16.46 12.95 30.14
N PRO A 122 -17.64 13.52 30.47
CA PRO A 122 -18.21 13.42 31.81
C PRO A 122 -18.64 11.99 32.18
N ASP A 123 -18.96 11.17 31.18
CA ASP A 123 -19.49 9.81 31.33
C ASP A 123 -19.20 8.96 30.09
N ALA A 124 -19.32 7.63 30.23
CA ALA A 124 -19.05 6.67 29.17
C ALA A 124 -20.06 6.76 28.01
N GLU A 125 -21.31 7.13 28.27
CA GLU A 125 -22.34 7.27 27.25
C GLU A 125 -22.02 8.42 26.28
N SER A 126 -21.50 9.54 26.80
CA SER A 126 -21.01 10.68 26.00
C SER A 126 -19.81 10.28 25.11
N ALA A 127 -18.85 9.52 25.65
CA ALA A 127 -17.70 9.03 24.91
C ALA A 127 -18.09 7.99 23.83
N GLU A 128 -18.99 7.08 24.17
CA GLU A 128 -19.55 6.09 23.24
C GLU A 128 -20.33 6.76 22.11
N SER A 129 -21.13 7.77 22.41
CA SER A 129 -21.90 8.54 21.43
C SER A 129 -20.98 9.26 20.44
N PHE A 130 -19.88 9.83 20.91
CA PHE A 130 -18.87 10.46 20.03
C PHE A 130 -18.20 9.44 19.09
N LEU A 131 -17.80 8.27 19.62
CA LEU A 131 -17.20 7.22 18.80
C LEU A 131 -18.21 6.59 17.84
N ALA A 132 -19.47 6.45 18.25
CA ALA A 132 -20.56 5.98 17.39
C ALA A 132 -20.85 6.98 16.26
N LEU A 133 -20.77 8.29 16.51
CA LEU A 133 -20.88 9.31 15.48
C LEU A 133 -19.73 9.23 14.47
N LEU A 134 -18.49 9.01 14.93
CA LEU A 134 -17.32 8.81 14.07
C LEU A 134 -17.46 7.56 13.19
N ASP A 135 -17.79 6.41 13.80
CA ASP A 135 -18.03 5.15 13.08
C ASP A 135 -19.19 5.28 12.09
N GLY A 136 -20.27 5.93 12.51
CA GLY A 136 -21.44 6.23 11.69
C GLY A 136 -21.11 7.12 10.49
N GLY A 137 -20.25 8.12 10.66
CA GLY A 137 -19.75 8.96 9.56
C GLY A 137 -18.98 8.16 8.50
N PHE A 138 -18.13 7.22 8.93
CA PHE A 138 -17.43 6.32 8.01
C PHE A 138 -18.40 5.36 7.30
N LEU A 139 -19.36 4.77 8.03
CA LEU A 139 -20.34 3.85 7.46
C LEU A 139 -21.27 4.56 6.45
N ALA A 140 -21.74 5.77 6.78
CA ALA A 140 -22.53 6.59 5.89
C ALA A 140 -21.75 6.91 4.60
N SER A 141 -20.45 7.23 4.72
CA SER A 141 -19.58 7.46 3.57
C SER A 141 -19.51 6.23 2.63
N TYR A 142 -19.38 5.02 3.17
CA TYR A 142 -19.42 3.80 2.36
C TYR A 142 -20.79 3.56 1.72
N ALA A 143 -21.88 3.82 2.46
CA ALA A 143 -23.24 3.69 1.96
C ALA A 143 -23.51 4.65 0.77
N PHE A 144 -23.06 5.91 0.85
CA PHE A 144 -23.19 6.86 -0.25
C PHE A 144 -22.46 6.41 -1.52
N VAL A 145 -21.26 5.82 -1.40
CA VAL A 145 -20.52 5.26 -2.56
C VAL A 145 -21.26 4.09 -3.18
N PHE A 146 -21.82 3.19 -2.36
CA PHE A 146 -22.60 2.05 -2.83
C PHE A 146 -23.88 2.50 -3.56
N VAL A 147 -24.62 3.45 -2.97
CA VAL A 147 -25.83 4.04 -3.55
C VAL A 147 -25.50 4.76 -4.86
N PHE A 148 -24.41 5.52 -4.90
CA PHE A 148 -23.97 6.24 -6.10
C PHE A 148 -23.62 5.30 -7.24
N GLY A 149 -22.76 4.30 -7.00
CA GLY A 149 -22.19 3.46 -8.07
C GLY A 149 -23.01 2.23 -8.39
N THR A 150 -23.31 1.40 -7.39
CA THR A 150 -23.93 0.09 -7.60
C THR A 150 -25.44 0.19 -7.79
N MET A 151 -26.11 0.98 -6.95
CA MET A 151 -27.58 1.05 -6.97
C MET A 151 -28.12 1.81 -8.19
N THR A 152 -27.48 2.91 -8.62
CA THR A 152 -27.93 3.65 -9.81
C THR A 152 -27.76 2.85 -11.09
N GLU A 153 -26.69 2.05 -11.18
CA GLU A 153 -26.42 1.19 -12.32
C GLU A 153 -27.41 0.02 -12.38
N TRP A 154 -27.69 -0.63 -11.24
CA TRP A 154 -28.64 -1.75 -11.19
C TRP A 154 -30.09 -1.35 -11.48
N LEU A 155 -30.48 -0.15 -11.09
CA LEU A 155 -31.84 0.36 -11.28
C LEU A 155 -31.99 1.21 -12.56
N HIS A 156 -30.91 1.37 -13.34
CA HIS A 156 -30.83 2.26 -14.51
C HIS A 156 -31.40 3.67 -14.25
N PHE A 157 -31.15 4.21 -13.06
CA PHE A 157 -31.69 5.50 -12.63
C PHE A 157 -30.62 6.60 -12.75
N TYR A 158 -30.74 7.42 -13.80
CA TYR A 158 -29.75 8.46 -14.12
C TYR A 158 -30.36 9.86 -14.11
N SER A 159 -30.53 10.43 -12.90
CA SER A 159 -31.01 11.81 -12.72
C SER A 159 -29.86 12.75 -12.32
N LYS A 160 -29.71 13.85 -13.06
CA LYS A 160 -28.69 14.88 -12.78
C LYS A 160 -28.83 15.47 -11.38
N VAL A 161 -30.07 15.69 -10.94
CA VAL A 161 -30.36 16.25 -9.61
C VAL A 161 -29.97 15.25 -8.51
N PHE A 162 -30.29 13.97 -8.71
CA PHE A 162 -29.91 12.91 -7.76
C PHE A 162 -28.39 12.75 -7.64
N TYR A 163 -27.68 12.73 -8.76
CA TYR A 163 -26.22 12.64 -8.73
C TYR A 163 -25.59 13.88 -8.09
N ALA A 164 -26.12 15.07 -8.36
CA ALA A 164 -25.63 16.31 -7.75
C ALA A 164 -25.86 16.32 -6.23
N THR A 165 -27.04 15.90 -5.75
CA THR A 165 -27.30 15.82 -4.31
C THR A 165 -26.42 14.77 -3.65
N VAL A 166 -26.30 13.56 -4.20
CA VAL A 166 -25.41 12.52 -3.67
C VAL A 166 -23.95 12.97 -3.65
N TRP A 167 -23.49 13.73 -4.66
CA TRP A 167 -22.14 14.31 -4.68
C TRP A 167 -21.94 15.38 -3.61
N ILE A 168 -22.90 16.29 -3.41
CA ILE A 168 -22.78 17.36 -2.43
C ILE A 168 -22.79 16.77 -1.02
N THR A 169 -23.74 15.90 -0.71
CA THR A 169 -23.84 15.28 0.62
C THR A 169 -22.68 14.32 0.87
N GLY A 170 -22.34 13.49 -0.13
CA GLY A 170 -21.18 12.61 -0.10
C GLY A 170 -19.88 13.39 0.11
N GLY A 171 -19.72 14.53 -0.56
CA GLY A 171 -18.58 15.44 -0.38
C GLY A 171 -18.48 16.05 1.02
N VAL A 172 -19.61 16.43 1.65
CA VAL A 172 -19.62 16.92 3.05
C VAL A 172 -19.15 15.84 4.02
N PHE A 173 -19.54 14.59 3.81
CA PHE A 173 -19.09 13.45 4.62
C PHE A 173 -17.69 12.94 4.24
N GLN A 174 -17.25 13.16 3.00
CA GLN A 174 -15.99 12.62 2.45
C GLN A 174 -14.83 13.61 2.38
N SER A 175 -15.04 14.92 2.45
CA SER A 175 -14.01 15.83 1.98
C SER A 175 -13.87 17.16 2.70
N VAL A 176 -12.67 17.32 3.27
CA VAL A 176 -11.67 18.23 2.66
C VAL A 176 -10.39 17.46 2.30
N ALA A 177 -9.92 16.52 3.13
CA ALA A 177 -8.59 15.90 2.98
C ALA A 177 -8.35 15.14 1.66
N TRP A 178 -9.22 14.18 1.27
CA TRP A 178 -8.94 13.27 0.14
C TRP A 178 -8.91 13.96 -1.24
N PRO A 179 -9.91 14.76 -1.66
CA PRO A 179 -9.82 15.52 -2.91
C PRO A 179 -8.72 16.58 -2.88
N THR A 180 -8.42 17.17 -1.71
CA THR A 180 -7.35 18.17 -1.58
C THR A 180 -5.98 17.55 -1.85
N GLU A 181 -5.69 16.37 -1.31
CA GLU A 181 -4.41 15.69 -1.54
C GLU A 181 -4.24 15.27 -3.01
N ILE A 182 -5.29 14.77 -3.65
CA ILE A 182 -5.26 14.43 -5.08
C ILE A 182 -5.07 15.68 -5.94
N CYS A 183 -5.70 16.81 -5.59
CA CYS A 183 -5.50 18.09 -6.28
C CYS A 183 -4.06 18.62 -6.09
N ILE A 184 -3.49 18.50 -4.88
CA ILE A 184 -2.09 18.84 -4.62
C ILE A 184 -1.17 17.97 -5.48
N MET A 185 -1.40 16.66 -5.52
CA MET A 185 -0.64 15.73 -6.38
C MET A 185 -0.78 16.06 -7.86
N GLY A 186 -1.99 16.38 -8.31
CA GLY A 186 -2.25 16.81 -9.68
C GLY A 186 -1.50 18.09 -10.04
N ASN A 187 -1.40 19.05 -9.12
CA ASN A 187 -0.70 20.30 -9.35
C ASN A 187 0.83 20.15 -9.36
N TRP A 188 1.37 19.30 -8.48
CA TRP A 188 2.82 19.14 -8.33
C TRP A 188 3.45 18.16 -9.32
N PHE A 189 2.72 17.18 -9.85
CA PHE A 189 3.26 16.18 -10.77
C PHE A 189 2.68 16.34 -12.17
N GLY A 190 3.58 16.42 -13.16
CA GLY A 190 3.22 16.63 -14.55
C GLY A 190 2.63 15.38 -15.21
N HIS A 191 2.07 15.58 -16.40
CA HIS A 191 1.19 14.62 -17.06
C HIS A 191 1.87 13.27 -17.36
N ASN A 192 3.18 13.27 -17.58
CA ASN A 192 3.94 12.07 -17.97
C ASN A 192 4.18 11.10 -16.80
N SER A 193 4.26 11.60 -15.56
CA SER A 193 4.49 10.77 -14.37
C SER A 193 3.27 10.65 -13.45
N ARG A 194 2.24 11.47 -13.64
CA ARG A 194 1.09 11.57 -12.72
C ARG A 194 0.42 10.23 -12.43
N GLY A 195 0.19 9.39 -13.45
CA GLY A 195 -0.43 8.07 -13.26
C GLY A 195 0.40 7.13 -12.38
N ALA A 196 1.71 7.08 -12.62
CA ALA A 196 2.63 6.26 -11.83
C ALA A 196 2.77 6.78 -10.39
N VAL A 197 2.85 8.10 -10.22
CA VAL A 197 2.90 8.76 -8.91
C VAL A 197 1.63 8.53 -8.11
N LEU A 198 0.45 8.71 -8.72
CA LEU A 198 -0.84 8.45 -8.05
C LEU A 198 -1.02 6.97 -7.72
N GLY A 199 -0.53 6.06 -8.57
CA GLY A 199 -0.54 4.63 -8.28
C GLY A 199 0.34 4.29 -7.07
N LEU A 200 1.57 4.82 -7.00
CA LEU A 200 2.43 4.64 -5.83
C LEU A 200 1.81 5.29 -4.59
N TRP A 201 1.28 6.50 -4.74
CA TRP A 201 0.62 7.23 -3.67
C TRP A 201 -0.55 6.44 -3.08
N SER A 202 -1.41 5.84 -3.90
CA SER A 202 -2.58 5.06 -3.44
C SER A 202 -2.24 3.86 -2.55
N SER A 203 -0.99 3.38 -2.58
CA SER A 203 -0.55 2.31 -1.67
C SER A 203 -0.52 2.74 -0.19
N CYS A 204 -0.59 4.05 0.09
CA CYS A 204 -0.66 4.61 1.45
C CYS A 204 -1.81 4.04 2.28
N ALA A 205 -2.96 3.73 1.66
CA ALA A 205 -4.09 3.13 2.36
C ALA A 205 -3.73 1.74 2.92
N SER A 206 -3.04 0.92 2.13
CA SER A 206 -2.54 -0.39 2.57
C SER A 206 -1.48 -0.25 3.66
N VAL A 207 -0.55 0.70 3.51
CA VAL A 207 0.46 0.99 4.53
C VAL A 207 -0.20 1.42 5.84
N GLY A 208 -1.17 2.33 5.79
CA GLY A 208 -1.94 2.76 6.95
C GLY A 208 -2.69 1.61 7.62
N ASN A 209 -3.32 0.73 6.83
CA ASN A 209 -4.00 -0.45 7.35
C ASN A 209 -3.05 -1.45 8.04
N ILE A 210 -1.80 -1.57 7.57
CA ILE A 210 -0.79 -2.43 8.23
C ILE A 210 -0.33 -1.78 9.53
N LEU A 211 0.05 -0.49 9.47
CA LEU A 211 0.48 0.28 10.64
C LEU A 211 -0.59 0.28 11.72
N GLY A 212 -1.86 0.49 11.35
CA GLY A 212 -2.97 0.45 12.30
C GLY A 212 -3.12 -0.91 12.98
N THR A 213 -2.98 -2.00 12.25
CA THR A 213 -3.00 -3.35 12.84
C THR A 213 -1.83 -3.58 13.80
N LEU A 214 -0.62 -3.13 13.45
CA LEU A 214 0.56 -3.24 14.32
C LEU A 214 0.42 -2.41 15.59
N ILE A 215 -0.12 -1.20 15.49
CA ILE A 215 -0.37 -0.34 16.65
C ILE A 215 -1.43 -0.97 17.54
N SER A 216 -2.53 -1.47 16.96
CA SER A 216 -3.57 -2.18 17.71
C SER A 216 -3.05 -3.43 18.42
N SER A 217 -2.21 -4.24 17.77
CA SER A 217 -1.68 -5.45 18.42
C SER A 217 -0.85 -5.12 19.65
N ARG A 218 -0.06 -4.03 19.60
CA ARG A 218 0.73 -3.57 20.76
C ARG A 218 -0.11 -2.91 21.84
N ALA A 219 -1.17 -2.19 21.46
CA ALA A 219 -2.07 -1.56 22.42
C ALA A 219 -2.86 -2.59 23.23
N VAL A 220 -3.27 -3.71 22.60
CA VAL A 220 -4.00 -4.81 23.27
C VAL A 220 -3.07 -5.64 24.15
N GLU A 221 -1.79 -5.81 23.81
CA GLU A 221 -0.81 -6.50 24.68
C GLU A 221 -0.49 -5.74 25.99
N LEU A 222 -0.85 -4.45 26.10
CA LEU A 222 -0.56 -3.58 27.24
C LEU A 222 -1.75 -3.36 28.20
N GLY A 223 -2.94 -3.88 27.87
CA GLY A 223 -4.15 -3.84 28.70
C GLY A 223 -4.46 -5.18 29.32
#